data_AF-A0A815DBZ8-F1
#
_entry.id   AF-A0A815DBZ8-F1
#
_cell.length_a   1.000
_cell.length_b   1.000
_cell.length_c   1.000
_cell.angle_alpha   90.00
_cell.angle_beta   90.00
_cell.angle_gamma   90.00
#
_symmetry.space_group_name_H-M   'P 1'
#
loop_
_entity.id
_entity.type
_entity.pdbx_description
1 polymer ?
#
loop_
_entity_poly.entity_id
_entity_poly.type
_entity_poly.pdbx_seq_one_letter_code
_entity_poly.pdbx_strand_id
1 'polypeptide(L)'
;MPHTATNDIGRVANEVDPLVIVEVEAPESYSPNEIAKILSDILGKSVPATVMSEDDVQAFCIKCEWPKVTADNWIEMFKGFNDATIC
;
A
#
# COMPACT_ATOMS: atom_id res chain seq x y z
N MET A 1 -0.69 0.29 8.02
CA MET A 1 -1.33 -0.81 7.28
C MET A 1 -0.31 -1.92 7.12
N PRO A 2 -0.66 -3.18 7.42
CA PRO A 2 0.17 -4.32 7.09
C PRO A 2 0.14 -4.53 5.58
N HIS A 3 1.31 -4.63 4.94
CA HIS A 3 1.40 -4.99 3.52
C HIS A 3 2.32 -6.20 3.39
N THR A 4 1.81 -7.25 2.73
CA THR A 4 2.57 -8.45 2.41
C THR A 4 3.09 -8.35 0.99
N ALA A 5 4.36 -8.66 0.78
CA ALA A 5 4.94 -8.66 -0.55
C ALA A 5 4.35 -9.80 -1.41
N THR A 6 4.08 -9.54 -2.69
CA THR A 6 3.41 -10.51 -3.57
C THR A 6 4.20 -11.82 -3.76
N ASN A 7 5.53 -11.76 -3.68
CA ASN A 7 6.39 -12.94 -3.70
C ASN A 7 6.21 -13.81 -2.44
N ASP A 8 5.96 -13.22 -1.28
CA ASP A 8 5.65 -13.98 -0.06
C ASP A 8 4.27 -14.63 -0.14
N ILE A 9 3.28 -13.94 -0.71
CA ILE A 9 1.96 -14.53 -1.02
C ILE A 9 2.14 -15.74 -1.94
N GLY A 10 2.93 -15.61 -3.01
CA GLY A 10 3.22 -16.70 -3.94
C GLY A 10 3.96 -17.87 -3.29
N ARG A 11 4.89 -17.60 -2.36
CA ARG A 11 5.58 -18.62 -1.58
C ARG A 11 4.59 -19.39 -0.70
N VAL A 12 3.78 -18.69 0.09
CA VAL A 12 2.77 -19.30 0.96
C VAL A 12 1.78 -20.14 0.15
N ALA A 13 1.31 -19.65 -1.00
CA ALA A 13 0.40 -20.38 -1.87
C ALA A 13 0.96 -21.73 -2.38
N ASN A 14 2.29 -21.89 -2.46
CA ASN A 14 2.93 -23.15 -2.85
C ASN A 14 3.15 -24.12 -1.67
N GLU A 15 3.08 -23.62 -0.43
CA GLU A 15 3.39 -24.38 0.80
C GLU A 15 2.12 -24.90 1.51
N VAL A 16 0.94 -24.39 1.15
CA VAL A 16 -0.33 -24.69 1.83
C VAL A 16 -1.21 -25.66 1.03
N ASP A 17 -2.11 -26.36 1.72
CA ASP A 17 -3.11 -27.23 1.08
C ASP A 17 -4.04 -26.38 0.17
N PRO A 18 -4.22 -26.74 -1.11
CA PRO A 18 -5.06 -25.97 -2.04
C PRO A 18 -6.55 -25.93 -1.66
N LEU A 19 -6.99 -26.74 -0.70
CA LEU A 19 -8.37 -26.79 -0.23
C LEU A 19 -8.64 -25.94 1.02
N VAL A 20 -7.62 -25.27 1.57
CA VAL A 20 -7.79 -24.39 2.73
C VAL A 20 -7.74 -22.91 2.35
N ILE A 21 -8.50 -22.10 3.08
CA ILE A 21 -8.39 -20.64 3.03
C ILE A 21 -7.28 -20.23 3.99
N VAL A 22 -6.31 -19.48 3.51
CA VAL A 22 -5.18 -18.97 4.30
C VAL A 22 -5.16 -17.45 4.20
N GLU A 23 -5.18 -16.80 5.35
CA GLU A 23 -4.98 -15.36 5.48
C GLU A 23 -3.49 -15.10 5.70
N VAL A 24 -2.91 -14.18 4.91
CA VAL A 24 -1.48 -13.85 4.96
C VAL A 24 -1.30 -12.43 5.45
N GLU A 25 -0.94 -12.30 6.73
CA GLU A 25 -0.72 -11.02 7.37
C GLU A 25 0.77 -10.68 7.44
N ALA A 26 1.10 -9.40 7.28
CA ALA A 26 2.44 -8.91 7.54
C ALA A 26 2.73 -8.97 9.06
N PRO A 27 3.97 -9.28 9.48
CA PRO A 27 4.30 -9.46 10.89
C PRO A 27 4.15 -8.16 11.70
N GLU A 28 4.36 -7.01 11.07
CA GLU A 28 4.27 -5.70 11.72
C GLU A 28 3.61 -4.68 10.77
N SER A 29 2.78 -3.81 11.34
CA SER A 29 2.28 -2.63 10.63
C SER A 29 3.36 -1.55 10.58
N TYR A 30 3.36 -0.78 9.49
CA TYR A 30 4.16 0.44 9.39
C TYR A 30 3.29 1.65 9.07
N SER A 31 3.83 2.82 9.38
CA SER A 31 3.32 4.15 9.06
C SER A 31 4.06 4.76 7.85
N PRO A 32 3.45 5.72 7.15
CA PRO A 32 4.13 6.45 6.07
C PRO A 32 5.45 7.11 6.51
N ASN A 33 5.55 7.56 7.77
CA ASN A 33 6.77 8.17 8.32
C ASN A 33 7.91 7.15 8.46
N GLU A 34 7.62 5.91 8.83
CA GLU A 34 8.63 4.85 8.92
C GLU A 34 9.17 4.49 7.54
N ILE A 35 8.29 4.40 6.53
CA ILE A 35 8.72 4.19 5.14
C ILE A 35 9.57 5.35 4.63
N ALA A 36 9.16 6.60 4.89
CA ALA A 36 9.91 7.79 4.52
C ALA A 36 11.31 7.81 5.16
N LYS A 37 11.42 7.39 6.42
CA LYS A 37 12.72 7.24 7.11
C LYS A 37 13.58 6.16 6.45
N ILE A 38 13.04 4.96 6.22
CA ILE A 38 13.77 3.85 5.57
C ILE A 38 14.27 4.27 4.18
N LEU A 39 13.43 4.92 3.38
CA LEU A 39 13.82 5.43 2.07
C LEU A 39 14.89 6.51 2.18
N SER A 40 14.81 7.38 3.19
CA SER A 40 15.83 8.41 3.42
C SER A 40 17.19 7.79 3.72
N ASP A 41 17.21 6.75 4.58
CA ASP A 41 18.41 6.01 4.96
C ASP A 41 19.02 5.28 3.75
N ILE A 42 18.19 4.63 2.92
CA ILE A 42 18.63 3.89 1.72
C ILE A 42 19.20 4.85 0.65
N LEU A 43 18.51 5.97 0.40
CA LEU A 43 18.86 6.89 -0.67
C LEU A 43 19.90 7.93 -0.27
N GLY A 44 20.25 8.03 1.02
CA GLY A 44 21.17 9.02 1.55
C GLY A 44 20.69 10.47 1.40
N LYS A 45 19.37 10.68 1.31
CA LYS A 45 18.74 12.00 1.15
C LYS A 45 17.41 12.09 1.87
N SER A 46 17.00 13.29 2.26
CA SER A 46 15.71 13.49 2.91
C SER A 46 14.55 13.14 1.99
N VAL A 47 13.68 12.22 2.43
CA VAL A 47 12.41 11.87 1.81
C VAL A 47 11.31 12.15 2.85
N PRO A 48 10.49 13.19 2.69
CA PRO A 48 9.40 13.48 3.62
C PRO A 48 8.15 12.65 3.30
N ALA A 49 7.44 12.21 4.35
CA ALA A 49 6.04 11.83 4.22
C ALA A 49 5.18 13.11 4.26
N THR A 50 4.29 13.28 3.28
CA THR A 50 3.43 14.46 3.16
C THR A 50 1.97 14.07 3.12
N VAL A 51 1.13 14.85 3.78
CA VAL A 51 -0.33 14.74 3.67
C VAL A 51 -0.78 15.47 2.41
N MET A 52 -1.61 14.82 1.61
CA MET A 52 -2.22 15.38 0.41
C MET A 52 -3.74 15.26 0.51
N SER A 53 -4.46 16.21 -0.10
CA SER A 53 -5.91 16.06 -0.27
C SER A 53 -6.21 14.98 -1.32
N GLU A 54 -7.42 14.43 -1.32
CA GLU A 54 -7.84 13.44 -2.31
C GLU A 54 -7.78 14.00 -3.74
N ASP A 55 -8.15 15.27 -3.91
CA ASP A 55 -8.08 15.97 -5.20
C ASP A 55 -6.62 16.10 -5.68
N ASP A 56 -5.69 16.41 -4.78
CA ASP A 56 -4.26 16.48 -5.11
C ASP A 56 -3.70 15.11 -5.49
N VAL A 57 -4.13 14.05 -4.80
CA VAL A 57 -3.73 12.67 -5.10
C VAL A 57 -4.26 12.25 -6.47
N GLN A 58 -5.53 12.52 -6.77
CA GLN A 58 -6.13 12.20 -8.07
C GLN A 58 -5.40 12.95 -9.20
N ALA A 59 -5.16 14.26 -9.02
CA ALA A 59 -4.41 15.06 -9.98
C ALA A 59 -2.99 14.53 -10.19
N PHE A 60 -2.31 14.10 -9.11
CA PHE A 60 -1.00 13.48 -9.18
C PHE A 60 -1.03 12.15 -9.97
N CYS A 61 -1.97 11.25 -9.68
CA CYS A 61 -2.12 9.99 -10.41
C CYS A 61 -2.37 10.22 -11.90
N ILE A 62 -3.26 11.16 -12.25
CA ILE A 62 -3.53 11.51 -13.66
C ILE A 62 -2.27 12.07 -14.33
N LYS A 63 -1.50 12.91 -13.63
CA LYS A 63 -0.20 13.42 -14.11
C LYS A 63 0.83 12.30 -14.31
N CYS A 64 0.75 11.23 -13.52
CA CYS A 64 1.52 10.00 -13.69
C CYS A 64 0.92 9.05 -14.74
N GLU A 65 0.02 9.54 -15.61
CA GLU A 65 -0.60 8.82 -16.71
C GLU A 65 -1.49 7.65 -16.27
N TRP A 66 -1.95 7.65 -15.02
CA TRP A 66 -2.95 6.68 -14.59
C TRP A 66 -4.31 7.02 -15.21
N PRO A 67 -5.06 6.02 -15.72
CA PRO A 67 -6.45 6.24 -16.07
C PRO A 67 -7.22 6.78 -14.86
N LYS A 68 -8.14 7.73 -15.08
CA LYS A 68 -8.94 8.32 -14.00
C LYS A 68 -9.61 7.26 -13.12
N VAL A 69 -10.19 6.23 -13.75
CA VAL A 69 -10.84 5.12 -13.03
C VAL A 69 -9.88 4.37 -12.10
N THR A 70 -8.61 4.21 -12.49
CA THR A 70 -7.60 3.59 -11.66
C THR A 70 -7.25 4.47 -10.46
N ALA A 71 -7.10 5.78 -10.68
CA ALA A 71 -6.85 6.74 -9.60
C ALA A 71 -8.03 6.79 -8.61
N ASP A 72 -9.27 6.84 -9.10
CA ASP A 72 -10.48 6.85 -8.29
C ASP A 72 -10.58 5.60 -7.41
N ASN A 73 -10.44 4.42 -8.00
CA ASN A 73 -10.51 3.14 -7.28
C ASN A 73 -9.39 3.02 -6.23
N TRP A 74 -8.20 3.54 -6.54
CA TRP A 74 -7.09 3.53 -5.60
C TRP A 74 -7.39 4.42 -4.38
N ILE A 75 -7.92 5.63 -4.60
CA ILE A 75 -8.34 6.53 -3.51
C ILE A 75 -9.44 5.87 -2.66
N GLU A 76 -10.45 5.26 -3.30
CA GLU A 76 -11.53 4.56 -2.60
C GLU A 76 -11.02 3.41 -1.74
N MET A 77 -10.09 2.61 -2.25
CA MET A 77 -9.45 1.54 -1.49
C MET A 77 -8.73 2.08 -0.23
N PHE A 78 -7.97 3.17 -0.36
CA PHE A 78 -7.29 3.79 0.79
C PHE A 78 -8.26 4.40 1.81
N LYS A 79 -9.41 4.93 1.36
CA LYS A 79 -10.49 5.33 2.28
C LYS A 79 -10.99 4.14 3.07
N GLY A 80 -11.28 3.03 2.40
CA GLY A 80 -11.75 1.80 3.01
C GLY A 80 -10.78 1.25 4.06
N PHE A 81 -9.47 1.36 3.82
CA PHE A 81 -8.47 1.00 4.84
C PHE A 81 -8.44 1.97 6.03
N ASN A 82 -8.60 3.27 5.77
CA ASN A 82 -8.53 4.30 6.81
C ASN A 82 -9.77 4.31 7.72
N ASP A 83 -10.95 3.96 7.19
CA ASP A 83 -12.20 3.87 7.94
C ASP A 83 -12.54 2.46 8.43
N ALA A 84 -11.64 1.50 8.20
CA ALA A 84 -11.77 0.08 8.54
C ALA A 84 -12.95 -0.63 7.85
N THR A 85 -13.45 -0.11 6.72
CA THR A 85 -14.39 -0.84 5.85
C THR A 85 -13.70 -2.02 5.17
N ILE A 86 -12.42 -1.88 4.84
CA ILE A 86 -11.56 -2.94 4.29
C ILE A 86 -10.52 -3.25 5.36
N CYS A 87 -10.52 -4.50 5.83
CA CYS A 87 -9.58 -5.02 6.83
C CYS A 87 -8.29 -5.50 6.16
#